data_AF-A0A920F7C4-F1
#
_entry.id   AF-A0A920F7C4-F1
#
_cell.length_a   1.000
_cell.length_b   1.000
_cell.length_c   1.000
_cell.angle_alpha   90.00
_cell.angle_beta   90.00
_cell.angle_gamma   90.00
#
_symmetry.space_group_name_H-M   'P 1'
#
loop_
_entity.id
_entity.type
_entity.pdbx_description
1 polymer ?
#
loop_
_entity_poly.entity_id
_entity_poly.type
_entity_poly.pdbx_seq_one_letter_code
_entity_poly.pdbx_strand_id
1 'polypeptide(L)' 'MFVRSRNAGGNAPDGRKVKGTIHWVSAEHAKDAEVRIYNSFYNTPSPGRERDFIEDINPNSLEVLENCKMSLT' A
#
# COMPACT_ATOMS: atom_id res chain seq x y z
N MET A 1 10.98 8.56 -15.17
CA MET A 1 10.78 7.40 -16.05
C MET A 1 9.29 7.16 -16.22
N PHE A 2 8.71 7.55 -17.37
CA PHE A 2 7.29 7.31 -17.68
C PHE A 2 7.14 5.91 -18.27
N VAL A 3 6.53 4.96 -17.56
CA VAL A 3 6.13 3.69 -18.14
C VAL A 3 4.68 3.80 -18.57
N ARG A 4 4.43 4.34 -19.77
CA ARG A 4 3.16 4.09 -20.46
C ARG A 4 3.13 2.61 -20.84
N SER A 5 2.55 1.77 -19.99
CA SER A 5 2.18 0.41 -20.39
C SER A 5 1.14 0.54 -21.50
N ARG A 6 1.57 0.29 -22.74
CA ARG A 6 0.73 0.40 -23.93
C ARG A 6 -0.23 -0.78 -24.10
N ASN A 7 -0.17 -1.75 -23.19
CA ASN A 7 -1.02 -2.94 -23.21
C ASN A 7 -1.70 -3.09 -21.84
N ALA A 8 -2.98 -2.73 -21.80
CA ALA A 8 -3.88 -2.95 -20.67
C ALA A 8 -4.24 -4.45 -20.51
N GLY A 9 -3.23 -5.31 -20.32
CA GLY A 9 -3.43 -6.74 -20.09
C GLY A 9 -3.61 -7.60 -21.36
N GLY A 10 -3.38 -7.07 -22.56
CA GLY A 10 -3.45 -7.81 -23.82
C GLY A 10 -2.06 -8.14 -24.38
N ASN A 11 -1.87 -9.38 -24.85
CA ASN A 11 -0.65 -9.96 -25.44
C ASN A 11 0.38 -8.93 -25.94
N ALA A 12 1.62 -9.04 -25.47
CA ALA A 12 2.73 -8.35 -26.09
C ALA A 12 2.88 -8.85 -27.55
N PRO A 13 3.22 -7.98 -28.52
CA PRO A 13 3.36 -8.37 -29.92
C PRO A 13 4.42 -9.47 -30.16
N ASP A 14 5.29 -9.71 -29.17
CA ASP A 14 6.32 -10.75 -29.16
C ASP A 14 5.82 -12.10 -28.59
N GLY A 15 4.53 -12.24 -28.31
CA GLY A 15 3.92 -13.47 -27.77
C GLY A 15 4.22 -13.72 -26.28
N ARG A 16 4.87 -12.79 -25.59
CA ARG A 16 5.15 -12.93 -24.16
C ARG A 16 3.92 -12.61 -23.32
N LYS A 17 3.62 -13.49 -22.37
CA LYS A 17 2.57 -13.28 -21.37
C LYS A 17 3.12 -12.43 -20.22
N VAL A 18 2.51 -11.27 -20.02
CA VAL A 18 2.79 -10.40 -18.87
C VAL A 18 2.13 -11.00 -17.64
N LYS A 19 2.92 -11.31 -16.59
CA LYS A 19 2.43 -11.96 -15.36
C LYS A 19 1.68 -11.02 -14.41
N GLY A 20 1.83 -9.71 -14.59
CA GLY A 20 1.17 -8.71 -13.75
C GLY A 20 1.57 -7.30 -14.13
N THR A 21 0.79 -6.34 -13.67
CA THR A 21 1.07 -4.90 -13.81
C THR A 21 1.11 -4.31 -12.41
N ILE A 22 2.07 -3.43 -12.14
CA ILE A 22 2.20 -2.71 -10.87
C ILE A 22 1.74 -1.26 -11.00
N HIS A 23 1.35 -0.66 -9.88
CA HIS A 23 1.10 0.78 -9.82
C HIS A 23 2.41 1.57 -9.97
N TRP A 24 2.33 2.75 -10.59
CA TRP A 24 3.47 3.65 -10.78
C TRP A 24 3.00 5.10 -10.78
N VAL A 25 3.92 6.00 -10.45
CA VAL A 25 3.73 7.46 -10.52
C VAL A 25 4.93 8.10 -11.21
N SER A 26 4.75 9.28 -11.80
CA SER A 26 5.85 10.02 -12.42
C SER A 26 6.71 10.69 -11.35
N ALA A 27 8.00 10.34 -11.26
CA ALA A 27 8.91 10.90 -10.27
C ALA A 27 9.02 12.44 -10.30
N GLU A 28 8.88 13.04 -11.49
CA GLU A 28 8.96 14.50 -11.68
C GLU A 28 7.68 15.22 -11.24
N HIS A 29 6.52 14.55 -11.33
CA HIS A 29 5.21 15.16 -11.07
C HIS A 29 4.59 14.68 -9.76
N ALA A 30 5.20 13.68 -9.10
CA ALA A 30 4.69 13.15 -7.85
C ALA A 30 4.99 14.11 -6.69
N LYS A 31 4.04 14.22 -5.77
CA LYS A 31 4.23 14.92 -4.49
C LYS A 31 4.56 13.92 -3.40
N ASP A 32 5.38 14.38 -2.44
CA ASP A 32 5.58 13.66 -1.20
C ASP A 32 4.36 13.78 -0.30
N ALA A 33 4.01 12.66 0.32
CA ALA A 33 2.91 12.55 1.26
C ALA A 33 3.32 11.67 2.45
N GLU A 34 2.77 11.98 3.61
CA GLU A 34 2.73 11.06 4.74
C GLU A 34 1.54 10.10 4.54
N VAL A 35 1.80 8.81 4.61
CA VAL A 35 0.78 7.77 4.50
C VAL A 35 0.68 7.05 5.84
N ARG A 36 -0.53 7.04 6.41
CA ARG A 36 -0.83 6.32 7.64
C ARG A 36 -1.59 5.05 7.32
N ILE A 37 -0.92 3.91 7.46
CA ILE A 37 -1.51 2.59 7.28
C ILE A 37 -2.08 2.15 8.61
N TYR A 38 -3.40 1.96 8.65
CA TYR A 38 -4.09 1.47 9.84
C TYR A 38 -4.38 -0.02 9.72
N ASN A 39 -4.10 -0.75 10.79
CA ASN A 39 -4.43 -2.16 10.98
C ASN A 39 -5.44 -2.32 12.13
N SER A 40 -5.80 -3.56 12.45
CA SER A 40 -6.61 -3.86 13.65
C SER A 40 -5.96 -3.25 14.88
N PHE A 41 -6.77 -2.55 15.69
CA PHE A 41 -6.30 -1.89 16.91
C PHE A 41 -5.98 -2.88 18.04
N TYR A 42 -6.63 -4.04 18.05
CA TYR A 42 -6.37 -5.12 19.00
C TYR A 42 -5.85 -6.38 18.30
N ASN A 43 -5.03 -7.15 19.00
CA ASN A 43 -4.49 -8.44 18.52
C ASN A 43 -5.46 -9.62 18.72
N THR A 44 -6.53 -9.42 19.48
CA THR A 44 -7.52 -10.45 19.83
C THR A 44 -8.92 -10.01 19.42
N PRO A 45 -9.81 -10.95 19.01
CA PRO A 45 -11.21 -10.66 18.75
C PRO A 45 -12.01 -10.29 20.02
N SER A 46 -11.48 -10.52 21.22
CA SER A 46 -12.15 -10.20 22.49
C SER A 46 -11.15 -9.61 23.51
N PRO A 47 -10.77 -8.34 23.35
CA PRO A 47 -9.82 -7.68 24.24
C PRO A 47 -10.41 -7.51 25.65
N GLY A 48 -9.59 -7.62 26.68
CA GLY A 48 -10.02 -7.42 28.07
C GLY A 48 -10.69 -8.62 28.74
N ARG A 49 -10.75 -9.78 28.06
CA ARG A 49 -11.45 -10.98 28.59
C ARG A 49 -10.62 -11.74 29.63
N GLU A 50 -9.32 -11.87 29.41
CA GLU A 50 -8.41 -12.65 30.26
C GLU A 50 -7.41 -11.78 31.02
N ARG A 51 -7.14 -10.57 30.53
CA ARG A 51 -6.18 -9.58 31.05
C ARG A 51 -6.68 -8.17 30.77
N ASP A 52 -5.92 -7.14 31.17
CA ASP A 52 -6.27 -5.76 30.85
C ASP A 52 -6.33 -5.57 29.32
N PHE A 53 -7.34 -4.86 28.82
CA PHE A 53 -7.52 -4.59 27.39
C PHE A 53 -6.35 -3.77 26.81
N ILE A 54 -5.62 -3.03 27.64
CA ILE A 54 -4.42 -2.29 27.22
C ILE A 54 -3.34 -3.27 26.73
N GLU A 55 -3.23 -4.45 27.34
CA GLU A 55 -2.28 -5.49 26.95
C GLU A 55 -2.69 -6.22 25.65
N ASP A 56 -3.90 -5.98 25.15
CA ASP A 56 -4.39 -6.49 23.88
C ASP A 56 -4.16 -5.53 22.71
N ILE A 57 -3.71 -4.30 22.97
CA ILE A 57 -3.46 -3.29 21.94
C ILE A 57 -2.38 -3.79 20.98
N ASN A 58 -2.67 -3.69 19.69
CA ASN A 58 -1.74 -4.02 18.63
C ASN A 58 -0.74 -2.87 18.46
N PRO A 59 0.56 -3.07 18.75
CA PRO A 59 1.56 -2.02 18.56
C PRO A 59 1.76 -1.65 17.07
N ASN A 60 1.35 -2.53 16.16
CA ASN A 60 1.40 -2.32 14.72
C ASN A 60 0.06 -1.85 14.14
N SER A 61 -0.85 -1.33 14.98
CA SER A 61 -2.15 -0.80 14.55
C SER A 61 -2.01 0.44 13.66
N LEU A 62 -0.87 1.13 13.73
CA LEU A 62 -0.54 2.29 12.93
C LEU A 62 0.91 2.18 12.45
N GLU A 63 1.09 2.26 11.15
CA GLU A 63 2.39 2.47 10.52
C GLU A 63 2.36 3.80 9.77
N VAL A 64 3.38 4.64 10.01
CA VAL A 64 3.52 5.93 9.35
C VAL A 64 4.66 5.84 8.36
N LEU A 65 4.35 6.01 7.08
CA LEU A 65 5.31 6.05 5.99
C LEU A 65 5.49 7.49 5.53
N GLU A 66 6.72 7.96 5.57
CA GLU A 66 7.10 9.28 5.06
C GLU A 66 7.54 9.19 3.60
N ASN A 67 7.53 10.33 2.89
CA ASN A 67 8.05 10.46 1.52
C ASN A 67 7.40 9.52 0.49
N CYS A 68 6.13 9.16 0.73
CA CYS A 68 5.37 8.37 -0.23
C CYS A 68 4.99 9.24 -1.44
N LYS A 69 5.15 8.69 -2.65
CA LYS A 69 4.92 9.43 -3.90
C LYS A 69 3.48 9.28 -4.36
N MET A 70 2.76 10.41 -4.42
CA MET A 70 1.36 10.47 -4.84
C MET A 70 1.22 11.17 -6.20
N SER A 71 0.38 10.63 -7.08
CA SER A 71 0.05 11.28 -8.36
C SER A 71 -0.86 12.48 -8.15
N LEU A 72 -0.56 13.58 -8.84
CA LEU A 72 -1.51 14.68 -8.97
C LEU A 72 -2.67 14.25 -9.88
N THR A 73 -3.91 14.50 -9.43
CA THR A 73 -5.10 14.42 -10.28
C THR A 73 -5.32 15.76 -10.96
#